data_AF-A0A8J4TRL6-F1
#
_entry.id   AF-A0A8J4TRL6-F1
#
_cell.length_a   1.000
_cell.length_b   1.000
_cell.length_c   1.000
_cell.angle_alpha   90.00
_cell.angle_beta   90.00
_cell.angle_gamma   90.00
#
_symmetry.space_group_name_H-M   'P 1'
#
loop_
_entity.id
_entity.type
_entity.pdbx_description
1 polymer ?
#
loop_
_entity_poly.entity_id
_entity_poly.type
_entity_poly.pdbx_seq_one_letter_code
_entity_poly.pdbx_strand_id
1 'polypeptide(L)'
;MLAGYSPFIQTLLGTGLTWAVTALGAVFCALYTQRATSSRQHLLLDCSLGFSAGVMVAASFWSLLDPAISMAIKDLHMGAFAVFPAAVGICLGATFVALAELFLPQEWLVPVKLADENMAMDYCVDETHSSYVPDQFDRGTTGTLRFRKPVVHCDSKSEKTCDSELQSIHLSLDKSRIASGSSLNEGLVMNRRLWLLIFAVTIHNIPEGLAVGIAFGGIGQYADSTLASARNLAIGIAIQNFPEGLAVSLPLRAAGYNFWRSFWFGQLSGLVEPVAGLLGCLAVQFFRVLLPYALGFAAGAMLFVVFDDVIPEAQHRGNGHLASVCAMVGFIVMMILDVATSFE
;
A
#
# COMPACT_ATOMS: atom_id res chain seq x y z
N MET A 1 -6.71 3.30 -29.86
CA MET A 1 -6.18 4.68 -29.82
C MET A 1 -6.19 5.39 -31.17
N LEU A 2 -5.68 4.77 -32.24
CA LEU A 2 -5.70 5.33 -33.60
C LEU A 2 -6.69 4.57 -34.48
N ALA A 3 -7.37 5.26 -35.39
CA ALA A 3 -8.32 4.65 -36.32
C ALA A 3 -7.61 3.70 -37.31
N GLY A 4 -8.25 2.58 -37.67
CA GLY A 4 -7.76 1.63 -38.67
C GLY A 4 -6.81 0.55 -38.17
N TYR A 5 -6.46 0.53 -36.88
CA TYR A 5 -5.60 -0.50 -36.28
C TYR A 5 -6.41 -1.65 -35.66
N SER A 6 -5.82 -2.84 -35.59
CA SER A 6 -6.45 -4.02 -34.97
C SER A 6 -6.72 -3.80 -33.46
N PRO A 7 -7.77 -4.42 -32.90
CA PRO A 7 -8.08 -4.31 -31.46
C PRO A 7 -6.87 -4.59 -30.57
N PHE A 8 -6.05 -5.58 -30.90
CA PHE A 8 -4.83 -5.93 -30.17
C PHE A 8 -3.81 -4.78 -30.09
N ILE A 9 -3.52 -4.13 -31.23
CA ILE A 9 -2.60 -2.97 -31.25
C ILE A 9 -3.20 -1.82 -30.45
N GLN A 10 -4.51 -1.62 -30.56
CA GLN A 10 -5.18 -0.55 -29.82
C GLN A 10 -5.17 -0.78 -28.32
N THR A 11 -5.36 -2.02 -27.87
CA THR A 11 -5.19 -2.43 -26.47
C THR A 11 -3.78 -2.14 -26.00
N LEU A 12 -2.75 -2.59 -26.73
CA LEU A 12 -1.36 -2.32 -26.37
C LEU A 12 -1.04 -0.83 -26.26
N LEU A 13 -1.57 0.00 -27.16
CA LEU A 13 -1.41 1.45 -27.08
C LEU A 13 -2.16 2.04 -25.89
N GLY A 14 -3.37 1.53 -25.61
CA GLY A 14 -4.18 1.93 -24.46
C GLY A 14 -3.49 1.62 -23.14
N THR A 15 -3.17 0.35 -22.90
CA THR A 15 -2.52 -0.10 -21.67
C THR A 15 -1.07 0.33 -21.57
N GLY A 16 -0.40 0.56 -22.71
CA GLY A 16 0.93 1.14 -22.74
C GLY A 16 0.92 2.60 -22.31
N LEU A 17 -0.14 3.35 -22.65
CA LEU A 17 -0.33 4.71 -22.16
C LEU A 17 -0.59 4.71 -20.65
N THR A 18 -1.51 3.88 -20.16
CA THR A 18 -1.85 3.83 -18.73
C THR A 18 -0.61 3.50 -17.89
N TRP A 19 0.12 2.44 -18.26
CA TRP A 19 1.40 2.10 -17.63
C TRP A 19 2.45 3.23 -17.71
N ALA A 20 2.57 3.91 -18.86
CA ALA A 20 3.51 5.01 -19.01
C ALA A 20 3.18 6.18 -18.07
N VAL A 21 1.90 6.44 -17.82
CA VAL A 21 1.49 7.49 -16.88
C VAL A 21 1.71 7.05 -15.43
N THR A 22 1.52 5.77 -15.09
CA THR A 22 1.97 5.20 -13.79
C THR A 22 3.47 5.42 -13.60
N ALA A 23 4.28 5.13 -14.62
CA ALA A 23 5.72 5.34 -14.58
C ALA A 23 6.08 6.83 -14.45
N LEU A 24 5.35 7.74 -15.12
CA LEU A 24 5.52 9.19 -14.96
C LEU A 24 5.22 9.65 -13.53
N GLY A 25 4.16 9.13 -12.91
CA GLY A 25 3.87 9.36 -11.50
C GLY A 25 5.04 8.91 -10.62
N ALA A 26 5.56 7.71 -10.87
CA ALA A 26 6.70 7.18 -10.13
C ALA A 26 7.98 8.01 -10.28
N VAL A 27 8.21 8.65 -11.44
CA VAL A 27 9.37 9.55 -11.64
C VAL A 27 9.29 10.78 -10.75
N PHE A 28 8.10 11.27 -10.42
CA PHE A 28 7.95 12.51 -9.65
C PHE A 28 8.51 12.38 -8.21
N CYS A 29 8.69 11.14 -7.70
CA CYS A 29 9.45 10.92 -6.47
C CYS A 29 10.94 11.35 -6.57
N ALA A 30 11.48 11.57 -7.77
CA ALA A 30 12.82 12.11 -8.01
C ALA A 30 13.00 13.53 -7.43
N LEU A 31 11.91 14.33 -7.43
CA LEU A 31 11.92 15.68 -6.87
C LEU A 31 12.12 15.66 -5.34
N TYR A 32 11.98 14.48 -4.74
CA TYR A 32 12.16 14.26 -3.33
C TYR A 32 13.63 13.98 -2.98
N THR A 33 14.19 14.89 -2.17
CA THR A 33 15.61 14.86 -1.79
C THR A 33 15.81 14.13 -0.46
N GLN A 34 16.68 13.11 -0.47
CA GLN A 34 17.03 12.30 0.72
C GLN A 34 17.88 13.02 1.78
N ARG A 35 18.22 14.30 1.59
CA ARG A 35 18.97 15.10 2.58
C ARG A 35 18.09 15.65 3.71
N ALA A 36 17.03 14.93 4.07
CA ALA A 36 16.20 15.30 5.20
C ALA A 36 16.89 14.85 6.50
N THR A 37 16.82 15.68 7.55
CA THR A 37 17.17 15.27 8.90
C THR A 37 16.20 14.17 9.38
N SER A 38 16.59 13.32 10.34
CA SER A 38 15.75 12.20 10.82
C SER A 38 14.33 12.65 11.17
N SER A 39 14.16 13.76 11.89
CA SER A 39 12.83 14.31 12.22
C SER A 39 12.00 14.72 10.99
N ARG A 40 12.63 15.32 9.98
CA ARG A 40 11.93 15.68 8.73
C ARG A 40 11.55 14.45 7.94
N GLN A 41 12.36 13.39 7.96
CA GLN A 41 12.12 12.16 7.22
C GLN A 41 10.86 11.40 7.71
N HIS A 42 10.63 11.36 9.03
CA HIS A 42 9.42 10.73 9.58
C HIS A 42 8.15 11.48 9.16
N LEU A 43 8.13 12.81 9.27
CA LEU A 43 7.02 13.67 8.84
C LEU A 43 6.62 13.43 7.37
N LEU A 44 7.67 13.34 6.56
CA LEU A 44 7.65 13.18 5.14
C LEU A 44 7.11 11.81 4.71
N LEU A 45 7.46 10.76 5.45
CA LEU A 45 6.89 9.43 5.27
C LEU A 45 5.41 9.41 5.67
N ASP A 46 5.07 9.92 6.85
CA ASP A 46 3.70 9.92 7.37
C ASP A 46 2.74 10.65 6.42
N CYS A 47 3.16 11.79 5.89
CA CYS A 47 2.39 12.52 4.87
C CYS A 47 2.28 11.74 3.56
N SER A 48 3.36 11.09 3.09
CA SER A 48 3.31 10.29 1.86
C SER A 48 2.38 9.07 1.97
N LEU A 49 2.39 8.40 3.12
CA LEU A 49 1.49 7.27 3.40
C LEU A 49 0.04 7.75 3.52
N GLY A 50 -0.19 8.86 4.23
CA GLY A 50 -1.50 9.51 4.29
C GLY A 50 -2.03 9.83 2.89
N PHE A 51 -1.25 10.54 2.07
CA PHE A 51 -1.59 10.85 0.67
C PHE A 51 -1.96 9.59 -0.12
N SER A 52 -1.15 8.54 0.01
CA SER A 52 -1.35 7.26 -0.68
C SER A 52 -2.68 6.59 -0.24
N ALA A 53 -2.96 6.56 1.06
CA ALA A 53 -4.24 6.07 1.58
C ALA A 53 -5.43 6.87 1.01
N GLY A 54 -5.30 8.20 0.94
CA GLY A 54 -6.31 9.07 0.35
C GLY A 54 -6.62 8.73 -1.11
N VAL A 55 -5.57 8.61 -1.94
CA VAL A 55 -5.68 8.21 -3.35
C VAL A 55 -6.35 6.85 -3.48
N MET A 56 -5.91 5.87 -2.71
CA MET A 56 -6.42 4.50 -2.76
C MET A 56 -7.89 4.39 -2.33
N VAL A 57 -8.33 5.12 -1.28
CA VAL A 57 -9.74 5.12 -0.87
C VAL A 57 -10.64 5.73 -1.94
N ALA A 58 -10.21 6.83 -2.55
CA ALA A 58 -10.94 7.44 -3.65
C ALA A 58 -11.02 6.51 -4.87
N ALA A 59 -9.88 5.96 -5.31
CA ALA A 59 -9.82 5.04 -6.45
C ALA A 59 -10.68 3.78 -6.23
N SER A 60 -10.69 3.25 -5.00
CA SER A 60 -11.56 2.12 -4.65
C SER A 60 -13.04 2.39 -4.93
N PHE A 61 -13.51 3.61 -4.70
CA PHE A 61 -14.91 3.95 -4.96
C PHE A 61 -15.16 4.30 -6.42
N TRP A 62 -14.49 5.32 -6.94
CA TRP A 62 -14.81 5.89 -8.26
C TRP A 62 -14.23 5.09 -9.43
N SER A 63 -13.04 4.52 -9.28
CA SER A 63 -12.38 3.81 -10.37
C SER A 63 -12.75 2.32 -10.42
N LEU A 64 -13.24 1.77 -9.31
CA LEU A 64 -13.53 0.34 -9.17
C LEU A 64 -15.00 0.05 -8.87
N LEU A 65 -15.53 0.51 -7.73
CA LEU A 65 -16.88 0.13 -7.30
C LEU A 65 -18.00 0.75 -8.14
N ASP A 66 -17.91 2.04 -8.46
CA ASP A 66 -18.92 2.70 -9.28
C ASP A 66 -18.99 2.08 -10.70
N PRO A 67 -17.87 1.86 -11.41
CA PRO A 67 -17.86 1.14 -12.67
C PRO A 67 -18.36 -0.29 -12.53
N ALA A 68 -17.99 -1.02 -11.46
CA ALA A 68 -18.46 -2.40 -11.23
C ALA A 68 -19.99 -2.47 -11.13
N ILE A 69 -20.59 -1.57 -10.35
CA ILE A 69 -22.05 -1.51 -10.17
C ILE A 69 -22.71 -1.07 -11.47
N SER A 70 -22.19 -0.05 -12.14
CA SER A 70 -22.70 0.44 -13.42
C SER A 70 -22.67 -0.65 -14.51
N MET A 71 -21.60 -1.42 -14.59
CA MET A 71 -21.50 -2.57 -15.49
C MET A 71 -22.45 -3.71 -15.09
N ALA A 72 -22.63 -3.97 -13.80
CA ALA A 72 -23.59 -4.97 -13.32
C ALA A 72 -25.04 -4.60 -13.66
N ILE A 73 -25.38 -3.30 -13.69
CA ILE A 73 -26.69 -2.81 -14.14
C ILE A 73 -26.84 -2.98 -15.65
N LYS A 74 -25.85 -2.50 -16.43
CA LYS A 74 -25.94 -2.43 -17.91
C LYS A 74 -25.72 -3.78 -18.59
N ASP A 75 -24.70 -4.52 -18.17
CA ASP A 75 -24.24 -5.72 -18.87
C ASP A 75 -24.92 -6.98 -18.33
N LEU A 76 -25.06 -7.09 -17.01
CA LEU A 76 -25.66 -8.27 -16.36
C LEU A 76 -27.17 -8.11 -16.10
N HIS A 77 -27.76 -6.95 -16.40
CA HIS A 77 -29.20 -6.68 -16.29
C HIS A 77 -29.79 -6.96 -14.88
N MET A 78 -28.99 -6.80 -13.82
CA MET A 78 -29.38 -7.18 -12.46
C MET A 78 -30.22 -6.14 -11.70
N GLY A 79 -30.42 -4.94 -12.27
CA GLY A 79 -31.19 -3.87 -11.63
C GLY A 79 -30.71 -3.58 -10.20
N ALA A 80 -31.60 -3.64 -9.21
CA ALA A 80 -31.28 -3.42 -7.80
C ALA A 80 -30.26 -4.44 -7.22
N PHE A 81 -30.12 -5.62 -7.84
CA PHE A 81 -29.15 -6.63 -7.41
C PHE A 81 -27.73 -6.39 -7.97
N ALA A 82 -27.50 -5.29 -8.69
CA ALA A 82 -26.17 -4.94 -9.22
C ALA A 82 -25.10 -4.72 -8.15
N VAL A 83 -25.49 -4.51 -6.89
CA VAL A 83 -24.57 -4.46 -5.74
C VAL A 83 -23.92 -5.83 -5.48
N PHE A 84 -24.57 -6.93 -5.89
CA PHE A 84 -24.14 -8.28 -5.53
C PHE A 84 -22.73 -8.65 -6.05
N PRO A 85 -22.38 -8.49 -7.34
CA PRO A 85 -21.01 -8.74 -7.81
C PRO A 85 -19.96 -7.90 -7.10
N ALA A 86 -20.25 -6.61 -6.90
CA ALA A 86 -19.34 -5.70 -6.23
C ALA A 86 -19.11 -6.13 -4.78
N ALA A 87 -20.18 -6.44 -4.03
CA ALA A 87 -20.10 -6.88 -2.64
C ALA A 87 -19.37 -8.23 -2.50
N VAL A 88 -19.67 -9.21 -3.36
CA VAL A 88 -18.95 -10.49 -3.39
C VAL A 88 -17.47 -10.27 -3.69
N GLY A 89 -17.17 -9.42 -4.68
CA GLY A 89 -15.81 -9.00 -5.00
C GLY A 89 -15.11 -8.41 -3.78
N ILE A 90 -15.69 -7.40 -3.13
CA ILE A 90 -15.11 -6.73 -1.96
C ILE A 90 -14.74 -7.75 -0.89
N CYS A 91 -15.68 -8.64 -0.53
CA CYS A 91 -15.45 -9.66 0.49
C CYS A 91 -14.32 -10.62 0.11
N LEU A 92 -14.29 -11.08 -1.14
CA LEU A 92 -13.25 -11.97 -1.64
C LEU A 92 -11.87 -11.28 -1.68
N GLY A 93 -11.82 -10.02 -2.09
CA GLY A 93 -10.59 -9.22 -2.15
C GLY A 93 -10.01 -8.96 -0.76
N ALA A 94 -10.85 -8.50 0.18
CA ALA A 94 -10.44 -8.30 1.56
C ALA A 94 -9.98 -9.61 2.22
N THR A 95 -10.73 -10.69 2.02
CA THR A 95 -10.35 -12.03 2.52
C THR A 95 -9.04 -12.50 1.89
N PHE A 96 -8.85 -12.27 0.59
CA PHE A 96 -7.63 -12.65 -0.11
C PHE A 96 -6.40 -11.98 0.49
N VAL A 97 -6.47 -10.67 0.78
CA VAL A 97 -5.36 -9.96 1.43
C VAL A 97 -5.14 -10.46 2.86
N ALA A 98 -6.21 -10.60 3.65
CA ALA A 98 -6.12 -11.14 5.01
C ALA A 98 -5.49 -12.55 5.03
N LEU A 99 -5.81 -13.40 4.05
CA LEU A 99 -5.18 -14.71 3.90
C LEU A 99 -3.74 -14.59 3.42
N ALA A 100 -3.43 -13.72 2.47
CA ALA A 100 -2.07 -13.47 2.01
C ALA A 100 -1.16 -13.07 3.18
N GLU A 101 -1.66 -12.26 4.11
CA GLU A 101 -0.95 -11.90 5.33
C GLU A 101 -0.61 -13.08 6.24
N LEU A 102 -1.44 -14.14 6.28
CA LEU A 102 -1.14 -15.37 7.00
C LEU A 102 -0.06 -16.20 6.31
N PHE A 103 0.02 -16.12 4.97
CA PHE A 103 1.01 -16.85 4.17
C PHE A 103 2.35 -16.12 4.04
N LEU A 104 2.42 -14.82 4.35
CA LEU A 104 3.67 -14.06 4.31
C LEU A 104 4.57 -14.45 5.50
N PRO A 105 5.75 -15.07 5.24
CA PRO A 105 6.62 -15.58 6.31
C PRO A 105 7.17 -14.45 7.20
N GLN A 106 7.28 -14.75 8.50
CA GLN A 106 7.80 -13.85 9.55
C GLN A 106 9.25 -13.37 9.34
N GLU A 107 9.93 -13.88 8.32
CA GLU A 107 11.31 -13.57 7.98
C GLU A 107 11.44 -12.28 7.12
N TRP A 108 10.36 -11.86 6.46
CA TRP A 108 10.24 -10.55 5.79
C TRP A 108 9.71 -9.46 6.73
N LEU A 109 9.45 -9.82 7.99
CA LEU A 109 8.82 -9.01 9.04
C LEU A 109 9.85 -8.27 9.92
N VAL A 110 11.09 -8.11 9.44
CA VAL A 110 12.14 -7.46 10.24
C VAL A 110 11.99 -5.94 10.17
N PRO A 111 11.72 -5.23 11.28
CA PRO A 111 11.85 -3.79 11.32
C PRO A 111 13.31 -3.43 11.01
N VAL A 112 13.52 -2.50 10.08
CA VAL A 112 14.83 -1.97 9.72
C VAL A 112 15.60 -1.68 11.01
N LYS A 113 16.67 -2.44 11.24
CA LYS A 113 17.61 -2.20 12.33
C LYS A 113 18.24 -0.82 12.12
N LEU A 114 17.90 0.09 13.04
CA LEU A 114 18.70 1.18 13.60
C LEU A 114 20.08 1.33 12.96
N ALA A 115 20.14 2.06 11.86
CA ALA A 115 21.39 2.64 11.37
C ALA A 115 21.54 4.03 11.99
N ASP A 116 21.66 4.09 13.32
CA ASP A 116 22.39 5.18 13.98
C ASP A 116 22.77 4.72 15.40
N GLU A 117 24.05 4.44 15.62
CA GLU A 117 24.61 4.17 16.95
C GLU A 117 24.55 5.39 17.89
N ASN A 118 23.92 6.50 17.47
CA ASN A 118 23.73 7.71 18.26
C ASN A 118 22.26 8.07 18.55
N MET A 119 21.29 7.25 18.13
CA MET A 119 19.89 7.51 18.46
C MET A 119 19.56 6.93 19.83
N ALA A 120 19.78 7.74 20.87
CA ALA A 120 19.13 7.54 22.15
C ALA A 120 17.63 7.34 21.88
N MET A 121 17.13 6.17 22.27
CA MET A 121 15.73 5.78 22.19
C MET A 121 14.91 6.69 23.11
N ASP A 122 14.43 7.80 22.56
CA ASP A 122 13.41 8.64 23.19
C ASP A 122 12.06 7.95 22.98
N TYR A 123 11.79 6.95 23.81
CA TYR A 123 10.44 6.47 24.01
C TYR A 123 9.72 7.52 24.86
N CYS A 124 8.78 8.26 24.27
CA CYS A 124 7.75 8.92 25.07
C CYS A 124 6.92 7.81 25.75
N VAL A 125 7.32 7.45 26.96
CA VAL A 125 6.47 6.75 27.91
C VAL A 125 5.42 7.78 28.33
N ASP A 126 4.18 7.52 27.95
CA ASP A 126 3.01 8.24 28.46
C ASP A 126 3.14 8.33 29.99
N GLU A 127 3.15 9.55 30.54
CA GLU A 127 3.37 9.82 31.96
C GLU A 127 2.16 9.37 32.80
N THR A 128 1.87 8.06 32.84
CA THR A 128 1.11 7.44 33.91
C THR A 128 1.61 6.00 34.12
N HIS A 129 2.50 5.84 35.11
CA HIS A 129 3.01 4.57 35.67
C HIS A 129 4.00 3.73 34.84
N SER A 130 5.31 3.95 35.08
CA SER A 130 6.30 2.93 35.49
C SER A 130 7.69 3.30 34.97
N SER A 131 8.52 3.87 35.86
CA SER A 131 9.91 4.22 35.59
C SER A 131 10.77 2.95 35.38
N TYR A 132 11.22 2.69 34.15
CA TYR A 132 12.29 1.73 33.88
C TYR A 132 13.61 2.52 33.74
N VAL A 133 14.46 2.44 34.76
CA VAL A 133 15.82 3.02 34.72
C VAL A 133 16.81 1.87 34.53
N PRO A 134 17.58 1.82 33.42
CA PRO A 134 18.65 0.84 33.27
C PRO A 134 19.79 1.17 34.24
N ASP A 135 20.12 0.23 35.12
CA ASP A 135 21.21 0.38 36.08
C ASP A 135 22.50 -0.18 35.46
N GLN A 136 23.35 0.73 35.01
CA GLN A 136 24.76 0.57 34.57
C GLN A 136 25.09 -0.46 33.47
N PHE A 137 25.72 0.04 32.41
CA PHE A 137 26.28 -0.72 31.30
C PHE A 137 27.73 -1.11 31.61
N ASP A 138 27.96 -2.32 32.14
CA ASP A 138 29.30 -2.75 32.52
C ASP A 138 30.11 -3.25 31.30
N ARG A 139 31.29 -2.69 31.06
CA ARG A 139 32.14 -2.97 29.88
C ARG A 139 32.90 -4.30 30.06
N GLY A 140 32.20 -5.41 29.99
CA GLY A 140 32.75 -6.78 29.92
C GLY A 140 32.49 -7.49 28.59
N THR A 141 33.15 -8.62 28.36
CA THR A 141 33.01 -9.48 27.15
C THR A 141 31.66 -10.19 27.03
N THR A 142 30.80 -10.06 28.02
CA THR A 142 29.39 -10.50 28.03
C THR A 142 28.57 -9.39 28.68
N GLY A 143 27.70 -8.74 27.91
CA GLY A 143 26.77 -7.75 28.45
C GLY A 143 25.59 -8.46 29.11
N THR A 144 25.31 -8.15 30.37
CA THR A 144 24.12 -8.62 31.08
C THR A 144 23.11 -7.49 31.21
N LEU A 145 21.96 -7.61 30.55
CA LEU A 145 20.82 -6.72 30.77
C LEU A 145 19.98 -7.27 31.92
N ARG A 146 19.87 -6.52 33.01
CA ARG A 146 18.96 -6.84 34.13
C ARG A 146 17.70 -5.97 34.02
N PHE A 147 16.55 -6.60 33.88
CA PHE A 147 15.26 -5.93 33.94
C PHE A 147 14.66 -6.08 35.34
N ARG A 148 14.15 -4.98 35.90
CA ARG A 148 13.47 -4.97 37.20
C ARG A 148 11.96 -4.85 36.96
N LYS A 149 11.18 -5.86 37.31
CA LYS A 149 9.72 -5.73 37.46
C LYS A 149 9.40 -5.56 38.93
N PRO A 150 8.68 -4.51 39.37
CA PRO A 150 8.03 -4.54 40.67
C PRO A 150 6.80 -5.44 40.56
N VAL A 151 6.78 -6.57 41.27
CA VAL A 151 5.56 -7.36 41.46
C VAL A 151 4.81 -6.76 42.66
N VAL A 152 3.62 -6.20 42.42
CA VAL A 152 2.75 -5.71 43.49
C VAL A 152 1.71 -6.80 43.77
N HIS A 153 1.80 -7.43 44.94
CA HIS A 153 0.73 -8.28 45.46
C HIS A 153 -0.02 -7.48 46.52
N CYS A 154 -1.22 -7.00 46.19
CA CYS A 154 -2.08 -6.31 47.15
C CYS A 154 -3.06 -7.32 47.76
N ASP A 155 -2.85 -7.69 49.02
CA ASP A 155 -3.85 -8.40 49.79
C ASP A 155 -4.73 -7.42 50.59
N SER A 156 -6.03 -7.70 50.61
CA SER A 156 -7.10 -6.75 50.91
C SER A 156 -7.41 -6.60 52.40
N LYS A 157 -6.40 -6.46 53.27
CA LYS A 157 -6.54 -6.04 54.68
C LYS A 157 -5.18 -5.87 55.35
N SER A 158 -4.82 -4.62 55.65
CA SER A 158 -3.83 -4.15 56.65
C SER A 158 -2.81 -3.18 56.04
N GLU A 159 -2.78 -1.95 56.55
CA GLU A 159 -1.66 -1.02 56.39
C GLU A 159 -0.40 -1.62 57.02
N LYS A 160 0.63 -1.90 56.21
CA LYS A 160 2.08 -1.66 56.44
C LYS A 160 2.95 -2.60 55.60
N THR A 161 4.00 -2.02 55.03
CA THR A 161 5.22 -2.64 54.43
C THR A 161 5.02 -3.55 53.22
N CYS A 162 5.30 -3.00 52.02
CA CYS A 162 5.54 -3.77 50.80
C CYS A 162 7.01 -4.20 50.74
N ASP A 163 7.30 -5.46 51.05
CA ASP A 163 8.56 -6.10 50.68
C ASP A 163 8.46 -6.60 49.23
N SER A 164 9.40 -6.19 48.38
CA SER A 164 9.46 -6.60 46.96
C SER A 164 10.52 -7.67 46.77
N GLU A 165 10.10 -8.91 46.51
CA GLU A 165 11.03 -9.98 46.11
C GLU A 165 11.55 -9.74 44.67
N LEU A 166 12.87 -9.83 44.51
CA LEU A 166 13.61 -9.59 43.27
C LEU A 166 13.58 -10.83 42.35
N GLN A 167 13.05 -10.67 41.14
CA GLN A 167 13.25 -11.65 40.07
C GLN A 167 14.04 -11.02 38.92
N SER A 168 15.31 -11.37 38.80
CA SER A 168 16.18 -10.92 37.71
C SER A 168 16.22 -11.97 36.59
N ILE A 169 15.86 -11.55 35.37
CA ILE A 169 16.04 -12.38 34.18
C ILE A 169 17.44 -12.08 33.63
N HIS A 170 18.32 -13.08 33.64
CA HIS A 170 19.67 -12.99 33.09
C HIS A 170 19.63 -13.38 31.61
N LEU A 171 19.79 -12.40 30.70
CA LEU A 171 20.00 -12.66 29.28
C LEU A 171 21.50 -12.48 28.97
N SER A 172 22.21 -13.59 28.74
CA SER A 172 23.62 -13.58 28.31
C SER A 172 23.69 -13.51 26.79
N LEU A 173 24.08 -12.35 26.25
CA LEU A 173 24.35 -12.19 24.82
C LEU A 173 25.82 -12.46 24.54
N ASP A 174 26.09 -13.47 23.71
CA ASP A 174 27.44 -13.86 23.29
C ASP A 174 27.94 -12.91 22.19
N LYS A 175 29.02 -12.18 22.50
CA LYS A 175 29.69 -11.21 21.62
C LYS A 175 30.23 -11.85 20.34
N SER A 176 30.45 -13.17 20.33
CA SER A 176 30.96 -13.90 19.16
C SER A 176 30.02 -13.85 17.95
N ARG A 177 28.70 -13.70 18.15
CA ARG A 177 27.71 -13.56 17.07
C ARG A 177 27.63 -12.15 16.48
N ILE A 178 28.19 -11.15 17.16
CA ILE A 178 28.27 -9.77 16.67
C ILE A 178 29.57 -9.57 15.86
N ALA A 179 30.64 -10.28 16.21
CA ALA A 179 31.96 -10.13 15.60
C ALA A 179 32.15 -10.91 14.28
N SER A 180 31.30 -11.89 13.97
CA SER A 180 31.27 -12.51 12.65
C SER A 180 30.47 -11.63 11.68
N GLY A 181 31.11 -10.56 11.20
CA GLY A 181 30.71 -9.82 10.01
C GLY A 181 30.86 -10.69 8.75
N SER A 182 30.12 -11.79 8.69
CA SER A 182 29.79 -12.41 7.42
C SER A 182 28.91 -11.42 6.69
N SER A 183 29.30 -11.06 5.48
CA SER A 183 28.57 -10.27 4.49
C SER A 183 27.15 -10.77 4.29
N LEU A 184 26.26 -10.50 5.24
CA LEU A 184 24.83 -10.48 5.01
C LEU A 184 24.67 -9.41 3.95
N ASN A 185 24.34 -9.83 2.73
CA ASN A 185 23.86 -8.95 1.69
C ASN A 185 22.98 -7.90 2.38
N GLU A 186 23.43 -6.64 2.40
CA GLU A 186 22.60 -5.48 2.76
C GLU A 186 21.54 -5.26 1.65
N GLY A 187 20.84 -6.34 1.28
CA GLY A 187 19.55 -6.24 0.68
C GLY A 187 18.68 -5.61 1.75
N LEU A 188 18.48 -4.29 1.65
CA LEU A 188 17.45 -3.57 2.41
C LEU A 188 16.17 -4.42 2.38
N VAL A 189 15.90 -5.09 3.49
CA VAL A 189 14.69 -5.89 3.65
C VAL A 189 13.53 -4.91 3.71
N MET A 190 12.67 -4.96 2.70
CA MET A 190 11.52 -4.08 2.63
C MET A 190 10.48 -4.48 3.66
N ASN A 191 9.98 -3.51 4.42
CA ASN A 191 9.01 -3.72 5.49
C ASN A 191 7.74 -4.36 4.91
N ARG A 192 7.14 -5.31 5.63
CA ARG A 192 5.84 -5.94 5.32
C ARG A 192 4.82 -4.94 4.80
N ARG A 193 4.69 -3.79 5.45
CA ARG A 193 3.72 -2.75 5.09
C ARG A 193 3.96 -2.15 3.70
N LEU A 194 5.22 -1.92 3.33
CA LEU A 194 5.57 -1.43 1.98
C LEU A 194 5.36 -2.51 0.92
N TRP A 195 5.60 -3.78 1.27
CA TRP A 195 5.28 -4.91 0.39
C TRP A 195 3.78 -5.06 0.15
N LEU A 196 2.97 -4.99 1.21
CA LEU A 196 1.52 -5.06 1.13
C LEU A 196 0.95 -3.88 0.33
N LEU A 197 1.51 -2.67 0.49
CA LEU A 197 1.21 -1.53 -0.37
C LEU A 197 1.50 -1.83 -1.84
N ILE A 198 2.73 -2.24 -2.20
CA ILE A 198 3.08 -2.54 -3.59
C ILE A 198 2.18 -3.66 -4.16
N PHE A 199 1.91 -4.69 -3.37
CA PHE A 199 1.11 -5.83 -3.79
C PHE A 199 -0.35 -5.47 -4.02
N ALA A 200 -0.97 -4.74 -3.09
CA ALA A 200 -2.32 -4.22 -3.28
C ALA A 200 -2.39 -3.30 -4.49
N VAL A 201 -1.38 -2.44 -4.68
CA VAL A 201 -1.33 -1.56 -5.86
C VAL A 201 -1.26 -2.40 -7.16
N THR A 202 -0.42 -3.43 -7.16
CA THR A 202 -0.30 -4.32 -8.31
C THR A 202 -1.61 -5.04 -8.63
N ILE A 203 -2.40 -5.42 -7.62
CA ILE A 203 -3.65 -6.14 -7.84
C ILE A 203 -4.75 -5.26 -8.45
N HIS A 204 -4.86 -3.98 -8.09
CA HIS A 204 -5.90 -3.13 -8.70
C HIS A 204 -5.61 -2.76 -10.14
N ASN A 205 -4.34 -2.71 -10.52
CA ASN A 205 -3.94 -2.45 -11.90
C ASN A 205 -4.38 -3.59 -12.85
N ILE A 206 -4.70 -4.78 -12.33
CA ILE A 206 -5.18 -5.90 -13.15
C ILE A 206 -6.58 -5.61 -13.73
N PRO A 207 -7.63 -5.30 -12.93
CA PRO A 207 -8.94 -4.93 -13.48
C PRO A 207 -8.93 -3.74 -14.43
N GLU A 208 -8.08 -2.73 -14.20
CA GLU A 208 -7.95 -1.58 -15.10
C GLU A 208 -7.41 -1.98 -16.47
N GLY A 209 -6.32 -2.76 -16.49
CA GLY A 209 -5.78 -3.34 -17.71
C GLY A 209 -6.86 -4.16 -18.44
N LEU A 210 -7.57 -5.04 -17.72
CA LEU A 210 -8.68 -5.82 -18.27
C LEU A 210 -9.77 -4.94 -18.87
N ALA A 211 -10.17 -3.85 -18.20
CA ALA A 211 -11.20 -2.93 -18.68
C ALA A 211 -10.80 -2.26 -20.00
N VAL A 212 -9.56 -1.77 -20.11
CA VAL A 212 -9.02 -1.23 -21.37
C VAL A 212 -9.00 -2.31 -22.46
N GLY A 213 -8.59 -3.53 -22.11
CA GLY A 213 -8.58 -4.68 -23.01
C GLY A 213 -9.95 -5.05 -23.57
N ILE A 214 -10.94 -5.18 -22.69
CA ILE A 214 -12.34 -5.50 -23.02
C ILE A 214 -12.94 -4.40 -23.89
N ALA A 215 -12.67 -3.13 -23.56
CA ALA A 215 -13.20 -1.99 -24.31
C ALA A 215 -12.71 -1.97 -25.77
N PHE A 216 -11.41 -2.16 -26.00
CA PHE A 216 -10.86 -2.22 -27.36
C PHE A 216 -11.21 -3.53 -28.08
N GLY A 217 -11.19 -4.67 -27.38
CA GLY A 217 -11.54 -5.98 -27.95
C GLY A 217 -13.01 -6.11 -28.34
N GLY A 218 -13.90 -5.42 -27.64
CA GLY A 218 -15.34 -5.41 -27.89
C GLY A 218 -15.78 -4.49 -29.04
N ILE A 219 -14.86 -3.73 -29.66
CA ILE A 219 -15.21 -2.78 -30.72
C ILE A 219 -15.91 -3.50 -31.88
N GLY A 220 -17.13 -3.05 -32.19
CA GLY A 220 -17.96 -3.64 -33.25
C GLY A 220 -18.67 -4.95 -32.86
N GLN A 221 -18.43 -5.49 -31.66
CA GLN A 221 -19.18 -6.64 -31.12
C GLN A 221 -20.39 -6.22 -30.29
N TYR A 222 -20.35 -5.02 -29.71
CA TYR A 222 -21.40 -4.50 -28.83
C TYR A 222 -21.73 -3.04 -29.16
N ALA A 223 -22.98 -2.63 -28.94
CA ALA A 223 -23.48 -1.30 -29.30
C ALA A 223 -22.71 -0.16 -28.62
N ASP A 224 -22.30 -0.36 -27.36
CA ASP A 224 -21.61 0.66 -26.56
C ASP A 224 -20.09 0.67 -26.76
N SER A 225 -19.54 -0.37 -27.41
CA SER A 225 -18.09 -0.53 -27.59
C SER A 225 -17.63 0.16 -28.87
N THR A 226 -17.45 1.48 -28.78
CA THR A 226 -16.92 2.30 -29.87
C THR A 226 -15.43 2.63 -29.67
N LEU A 227 -14.72 2.95 -30.75
CA LEU A 227 -13.34 3.43 -30.68
C LEU A 227 -13.19 4.65 -29.75
N ALA A 228 -14.15 5.57 -29.81
CA ALA A 228 -14.17 6.76 -28.96
C ALA A 228 -14.32 6.38 -27.48
N SER A 229 -15.30 5.54 -27.14
CA SER A 229 -15.52 5.08 -25.77
C SER A 229 -14.30 4.35 -25.18
N ALA A 230 -13.68 3.44 -25.94
CA ALA A 230 -12.52 2.68 -25.49
C ALA A 230 -11.27 3.57 -25.31
N ARG A 231 -11.08 4.55 -26.20
CA ARG A 231 -10.03 5.56 -26.07
C ARG A 231 -10.24 6.43 -24.83
N ASN A 232 -11.46 6.93 -24.63
CA ASN A 232 -11.76 7.82 -23.51
C ASN A 232 -11.58 7.09 -22.18
N LEU A 233 -12.03 5.83 -22.09
CA LEU A 233 -11.75 4.97 -20.94
C LEU A 233 -10.25 4.83 -20.68
N ALA A 234 -9.45 4.51 -21.71
CA ALA A 234 -8.01 4.34 -21.56
C ALA A 234 -7.29 5.64 -21.13
N ILE A 235 -7.73 6.80 -21.63
CA ILE A 235 -7.20 8.11 -21.20
C ILE A 235 -7.61 8.41 -19.77
N GLY A 236 -8.86 8.12 -19.40
CA GLY A 236 -9.37 8.34 -18.05
C GLY A 236 -8.56 7.55 -17.02
N ILE A 237 -8.39 6.25 -17.27
CA ILE A 237 -7.51 5.38 -16.46
C ILE A 237 -6.08 5.93 -16.46
N ALA A 238 -5.51 6.30 -17.61
CA ALA A 238 -4.13 6.77 -17.65
C ALA A 238 -3.89 7.98 -16.72
N ILE A 239 -4.81 8.95 -16.71
CA ILE A 239 -4.68 10.16 -15.91
C ILE A 239 -4.67 9.86 -14.40
N GLN A 240 -5.56 8.99 -13.92
CA GLN A 240 -5.62 8.62 -12.51
C GLN A 240 -4.44 7.73 -12.05
N ASN A 241 -3.79 7.01 -12.97
CA ASN A 241 -2.64 6.17 -12.62
C ASN A 241 -1.39 7.02 -12.27
N PHE A 242 -1.39 8.32 -12.57
CA PHE A 242 -0.33 9.22 -12.12
C PHE A 242 -0.27 9.33 -10.58
N PRO A 243 -1.36 9.68 -9.87
CA PRO A 243 -1.43 9.57 -8.41
C PRO A 243 -1.04 8.20 -7.84
N GLU A 244 -1.33 7.11 -8.54
CA GLU A 244 -1.03 5.76 -8.06
C GLU A 244 0.46 5.42 -8.14
N GLY A 245 1.12 5.77 -9.25
CA GLY A 245 2.57 5.66 -9.38
C GLY A 245 3.30 6.48 -8.31
N LEU A 246 2.74 7.65 -7.97
CA LEU A 246 3.16 8.47 -6.84
C LEU A 246 2.92 7.78 -5.49
N ALA A 247 1.75 7.20 -5.29
CA ALA A 247 1.34 6.55 -4.04
C ALA A 247 2.22 5.35 -3.67
N VAL A 248 2.81 4.64 -4.64
CA VAL A 248 3.83 3.62 -4.36
C VAL A 248 5.21 4.24 -4.16
N SER A 249 5.65 5.09 -5.09
CA SER A 249 7.05 5.53 -5.11
C SER A 249 7.41 6.51 -3.98
N LEU A 250 6.48 7.37 -3.56
CA LEU A 250 6.72 8.37 -2.51
C LEU A 250 6.98 7.75 -1.14
N PRO A 251 6.16 6.80 -0.62
CA PRO A 251 6.47 6.13 0.64
C PRO A 251 7.81 5.39 0.62
N LEU A 252 8.16 4.71 -0.47
CA LEU A 252 9.49 4.09 -0.59
C LEU A 252 10.59 5.15 -0.54
N ARG A 253 10.42 6.26 -1.26
CA ARG A 253 11.42 7.33 -1.28
C ARG A 253 11.59 7.99 0.10
N ALA A 254 10.49 8.18 0.82
CA ALA A 254 10.45 8.72 2.17
C ALA A 254 11.01 7.74 3.23
N ALA A 255 10.85 6.43 3.00
CA ALA A 255 11.43 5.38 3.82
C ALA A 255 12.96 5.23 3.63
N GLY A 256 13.58 6.02 2.75
CA GLY A 256 15.03 6.05 2.55
C GLY A 256 15.53 5.23 1.37
N TYR A 257 14.65 4.65 0.54
CA TYR A 257 15.07 3.96 -0.68
C TYR A 257 15.59 4.93 -1.74
N ASN A 258 16.63 4.52 -2.47
CA ASN A 258 17.17 5.31 -3.56
C ASN A 258 16.13 5.49 -4.68
N PHE A 259 16.33 6.52 -5.52
CA PHE A 259 15.39 6.89 -6.58
C PHE A 259 15.05 5.70 -7.48
N TRP A 260 16.07 4.96 -7.95
CA TRP A 260 15.88 3.85 -8.87
C TRP A 260 15.02 2.74 -8.28
N ARG A 261 15.21 2.40 -6.99
CA ARG A 261 14.37 1.39 -6.33
C ARG A 261 12.92 1.86 -6.19
N SER A 262 12.69 3.09 -5.74
CA SER A 262 11.34 3.66 -5.64
C SER A 262 10.64 3.73 -7.00
N PHE A 263 11.36 4.16 -8.04
CA PHE A 263 10.87 4.20 -9.41
C PHE A 263 10.54 2.79 -9.95
N TRP A 264 11.44 1.83 -9.76
CA TRP A 264 11.24 0.45 -10.23
C TRP A 264 9.99 -0.17 -9.61
N PHE A 265 9.81 -0.06 -8.30
CA PHE A 265 8.59 -0.59 -7.66
C PHE A 265 7.33 0.15 -8.10
N GLY A 266 7.39 1.48 -8.25
CA GLY A 266 6.26 2.28 -8.72
C GLY A 266 5.82 1.98 -10.16
N GLN A 267 6.76 1.75 -11.09
CA GLN A 267 6.39 1.38 -12.46
C GLN A 267 6.06 -0.11 -12.60
N LEU A 268 6.64 -0.97 -11.75
CA LEU A 268 6.39 -2.42 -11.79
C LEU A 268 4.96 -2.74 -11.35
N SER A 269 4.39 -1.96 -10.41
CA SER A 269 3.00 -2.14 -10.02
C SER A 269 2.04 -1.91 -11.19
N GLY A 270 2.36 -1.01 -12.14
CA GLY A 270 1.56 -0.76 -13.35
C GLY A 270 1.88 -1.68 -14.55
N LEU A 271 2.98 -2.43 -14.51
CA LEU A 271 3.39 -3.29 -15.63
C LEU A 271 2.43 -4.46 -15.88
N VAL A 272 1.55 -4.74 -14.93
CA VAL A 272 0.49 -5.75 -15.09
C VAL A 272 -0.62 -5.31 -16.03
N GLU A 273 -0.82 -4.00 -16.24
CA GLU A 273 -1.94 -3.47 -17.04
C GLU A 273 -1.84 -3.90 -18.52
N PRO A 274 -0.68 -3.80 -19.21
CA PRO A 274 -0.57 -4.32 -20.58
C PRO A 274 -0.83 -5.82 -20.69
N VAL A 275 -0.35 -6.60 -19.73
CA VAL A 275 -0.57 -8.05 -19.73
C VAL A 275 -2.05 -8.36 -19.55
N ALA A 276 -2.68 -7.74 -18.54
CA ALA A 276 -4.09 -7.90 -18.25
C ALA A 276 -4.98 -7.42 -19.41
N GLY A 277 -4.66 -6.30 -20.04
CA GLY A 277 -5.43 -5.81 -21.18
C GLY A 277 -5.34 -6.69 -22.41
N LEU A 278 -4.17 -7.27 -22.70
CA LEU A 278 -4.08 -8.27 -23.76
C LEU A 278 -4.99 -9.48 -23.49
N LEU A 279 -5.01 -9.98 -22.25
CA LEU A 279 -5.92 -11.06 -21.85
C LEU A 279 -7.39 -10.63 -21.99
N GLY A 280 -7.74 -9.41 -21.56
CA GLY A 280 -9.08 -8.84 -21.70
C GLY A 280 -9.53 -8.73 -23.16
N CYS A 281 -8.62 -8.30 -24.05
CA CYS A 281 -8.88 -8.20 -25.49
C CYS A 281 -9.08 -9.57 -26.15
N LEU A 282 -8.39 -10.62 -25.68
CA LEU A 282 -8.49 -11.97 -26.26
C LEU A 282 -9.76 -12.70 -25.82
N ALA A 283 -10.23 -12.46 -24.59
CA ALA A 283 -11.34 -13.18 -23.99
C ALA A 283 -12.49 -12.26 -23.53
N VAL A 284 -12.84 -11.28 -24.37
CA VAL A 284 -13.87 -10.26 -24.12
C VAL A 284 -15.18 -10.87 -23.60
N GLN A 285 -15.68 -11.91 -24.26
CA GLN A 285 -16.96 -12.55 -23.91
C GLN A 285 -16.96 -13.16 -22.51
N PHE A 286 -15.81 -13.68 -22.07
CA PHE A 286 -15.65 -14.24 -20.74
C PHE A 286 -15.47 -13.15 -19.69
N PHE A 287 -14.55 -12.21 -19.95
CA PHE A 287 -14.19 -11.20 -18.96
C PHE A 287 -15.25 -10.13 -18.76
N ARG A 288 -16.13 -9.84 -19.74
CA ARG A 288 -17.20 -8.85 -19.55
C ARG A 288 -18.18 -9.24 -18.42
N VAL A 289 -18.44 -10.55 -18.25
CA VAL A 289 -19.27 -11.06 -17.16
C VAL A 289 -18.50 -11.06 -15.83
N LEU A 290 -17.19 -11.31 -15.88
CA LEU A 290 -16.35 -11.42 -14.69
C LEU A 290 -15.87 -10.06 -14.16
N LEU A 291 -15.79 -9.03 -15.02
CA LEU A 291 -15.17 -7.75 -14.70
C LEU A 291 -15.81 -7.04 -13.50
N PRO A 292 -17.15 -6.99 -13.33
CA PRO A 292 -17.75 -6.41 -12.13
C PRO A 292 -17.28 -7.06 -10.82
N TYR A 293 -17.08 -8.38 -10.84
CA TYR A 293 -16.54 -9.12 -9.69
C TYR A 293 -15.06 -8.80 -9.48
N ALA A 294 -14.28 -8.72 -10.56
CA ALA A 294 -12.85 -8.41 -10.51
C ALA A 294 -12.58 -6.98 -10.00
N LEU A 295 -13.38 -6.01 -10.43
CA LEU A 295 -13.32 -4.62 -9.94
C LEU A 295 -13.68 -4.54 -8.45
N GLY A 296 -14.76 -5.22 -8.03
CA GLY A 296 -15.12 -5.34 -6.61
C GLY A 296 -14.01 -6.01 -5.79
N PHE A 297 -13.37 -7.05 -6.33
CA PHE A 297 -12.23 -7.73 -5.72
C PHE A 297 -11.04 -6.79 -5.51
N ALA A 298 -10.63 -6.04 -6.52
CA ALA A 298 -9.57 -5.06 -6.38
C ALA A 298 -9.91 -3.97 -5.34
N ALA A 299 -11.16 -3.47 -5.34
CA ALA A 299 -11.59 -2.48 -4.36
C ALA A 299 -11.52 -3.03 -2.94
N GLY A 300 -11.98 -4.27 -2.71
CA GLY A 300 -11.89 -4.92 -1.40
C GLY A 300 -10.46 -5.13 -0.92
N ALA A 301 -9.57 -5.59 -1.80
CA ALA A 301 -8.16 -5.79 -1.50
C ALA A 301 -7.48 -4.44 -1.15
N MET A 302 -7.73 -3.41 -1.93
CA MET A 302 -7.17 -2.07 -1.72
C MET A 302 -7.67 -1.43 -0.41
N LEU A 303 -8.98 -1.46 -0.16
CA LEU A 303 -9.56 -0.94 1.09
C LEU A 303 -9.02 -1.67 2.32
N PHE A 304 -8.88 -3.00 2.25
CA PHE A 304 -8.32 -3.78 3.36
C PHE A 304 -6.90 -3.31 3.71
N VAL A 305 -5.99 -3.20 2.73
CA VAL A 305 -4.62 -2.72 2.96
C VAL A 305 -4.60 -1.28 3.49
N VAL A 306 -5.49 -0.41 3.00
CA VAL A 306 -5.53 0.96 3.50
C VAL A 306 -5.93 1.01 4.98
N PHE A 307 -6.97 0.28 5.36
CA PHE A 307 -7.48 0.30 6.74
C PHE A 307 -6.58 -0.46 7.71
N ASP A 308 -6.01 -1.59 7.32
CA ASP A 308 -5.21 -2.43 8.21
C ASP A 308 -3.75 -1.95 8.35
N ASP A 309 -3.16 -1.41 7.26
CA ASP A 309 -1.75 -1.05 7.24
C ASP A 309 -1.48 0.45 7.01
N VAL A 310 -1.99 1.03 5.93
CA VAL A 310 -1.50 2.36 5.47
C VAL A 310 -1.92 3.47 6.42
N ILE A 311 -3.20 3.54 6.81
CA ILE A 311 -3.69 4.54 7.77
C ILE A 311 -3.04 4.35 9.15
N PRO A 312 -3.03 3.14 9.74
CA PRO A 312 -2.37 2.92 11.03
C PRO A 312 -0.88 3.28 11.02
N GLU A 313 -0.12 2.93 9.98
CA GLU A 313 1.31 3.29 9.90
C GLU A 313 1.50 4.81 9.82
N ALA A 314 0.70 5.50 8.99
CA ALA A 314 0.80 6.95 8.84
C ALA A 314 0.54 7.71 10.16
N GLN A 315 -0.23 7.11 11.07
CA GLN A 315 -0.57 7.71 12.36
C GLN A 315 0.35 7.27 13.51
N HIS A 316 1.15 6.21 13.33
CA HIS A 316 1.95 5.59 14.40
C HIS A 316 3.07 6.48 14.97
N ARG A 317 3.57 7.46 14.22
CA ARG A 317 4.78 8.23 14.56
C ARG A 317 4.51 9.61 15.19
N GLY A 318 3.30 9.82 15.70
CA GLY A 318 2.92 11.07 16.40
C GLY A 318 2.49 12.22 15.48
N ASN A 319 2.58 12.08 14.15
CA ASN A 319 2.12 13.09 13.17
C ASN A 319 0.73 12.80 12.59
N GLY A 320 -0.14 12.11 13.34
CA GLY A 320 -1.41 11.60 12.81
C GLY A 320 -2.32 12.65 12.20
N HIS A 321 -2.35 13.88 12.74
CA HIS A 321 -3.12 14.98 12.14
C HIS A 321 -2.60 15.37 10.75
N LEU A 322 -1.28 15.45 10.57
CA LEU A 322 -0.71 15.76 9.26
C LEU A 322 -0.98 14.64 8.26
N ALA A 323 -0.82 13.38 8.69
CA ALA A 323 -1.14 12.22 7.87
C ALA A 323 -2.59 12.26 7.37
N SER A 324 -3.54 12.57 8.25
CA SER A 324 -4.96 12.72 7.89
C SER A 324 -5.19 13.88 6.90
N VAL A 325 -4.51 15.02 7.07
CA VAL A 325 -4.59 16.13 6.10
C VAL A 325 -4.03 15.71 4.74
N CYS A 326 -2.89 15.03 4.71
CA CYS A 326 -2.32 14.53 3.45
C CYS A 326 -3.23 13.47 2.80
N ALA A 327 -3.92 12.64 3.59
CA ALA A 327 -4.95 11.73 3.09
C ALA A 327 -6.14 12.45 2.45
N MET A 328 -6.64 13.51 3.07
CA MET A 328 -7.68 14.34 2.46
C MET A 328 -7.21 14.96 1.14
N VAL A 329 -5.96 15.43 1.07
CA VAL A 329 -5.39 15.97 -0.17
C VAL A 329 -5.31 14.89 -1.25
N GLY A 330 -4.80 13.70 -0.93
CA GLY A 330 -4.73 12.58 -1.88
C GLY A 330 -6.11 12.17 -2.39
N PHE A 331 -7.09 12.09 -1.49
CA PHE A 331 -8.48 11.79 -1.84
C PHE A 331 -9.07 12.85 -2.78
N ILE A 332 -8.89 14.14 -2.47
CA ILE A 332 -9.39 15.25 -3.30
C ILE A 332 -8.72 15.25 -4.67
N VAL A 333 -7.40 15.04 -4.73
CA VAL A 333 -6.67 14.96 -6.00
C VAL A 333 -7.23 13.84 -6.87
N MET A 334 -7.40 12.64 -6.30
CA MET A 334 -7.96 11.51 -7.04
C MET A 334 -9.40 11.77 -7.48
N MET A 335 -10.25 12.31 -6.60
CA MET A 335 -11.63 12.67 -6.93
C MET A 335 -11.71 13.72 -8.05
N ILE A 336 -10.85 14.75 -8.04
CA ILE A 336 -10.81 15.74 -9.11
C ILE A 336 -10.43 15.09 -10.44
N LEU A 337 -9.44 14.19 -10.43
CA LEU A 337 -9.00 13.51 -11.65
C LEU A 337 -10.10 12.60 -12.19
N ASP A 338 -10.76 11.82 -11.34
CA ASP A 338 -11.89 10.98 -11.74
C ASP A 338 -13.06 11.79 -12.32
N VAL A 339 -13.46 12.86 -11.65
CA VAL A 339 -14.53 13.73 -12.14
C VAL A 339 -14.13 14.39 -13.46
N ALA A 340 -12.88 14.84 -13.58
CA ALA A 340 -12.38 15.45 -14.81
C ALA A 340 -12.34 14.48 -15.99
N THR A 341 -12.14 13.18 -15.75
CA THR A 341 -12.12 12.14 -16.78
C THR A 341 -13.50 11.53 -17.07
N SER A 342 -14.47 11.73 -16.17
CA SER A 342 -15.85 11.25 -16.30
C SER A 342 -16.75 12.14 -17.19
N PHE A 343 -16.36 13.38 -17.48
CA PHE A 343 -17.10 14.31 -18.34
C PHE A 343 -16.77 14.13 -19.83
N GLU A 344 -17.00 12.96 -20.44
CA GLU A 344 -17.02 12.79 -21.92
C GLU A 344 -18.03 11.76 -22.43
#